data_AF-A0AAV2HZS0-F1
#
_entry.id   AF-A0AAV2HZS0-F1
#
_cell.length_a   1.000
_cell.length_b   1.000
_cell.length_c   1.000
_cell.angle_alpha   90.00
_cell.angle_beta   90.00
_cell.angle_gamma   90.00
#
_symmetry.space_group_name_H-M   'P 1'
#
loop_
_entity.id
_entity.type
_entity.pdbx_description
1 polymer ?
#
loop_
_entity_poly.entity_id
_entity_poly.type
_entity_poly.pdbx_seq_one_letter_code
_entity_poly.pdbx_strand_id
1 'polypeptide(L)'
;MVGYKSSSPQYLSTLPEQEAATATEKIALIENKILQLVNDSDKIFSLTINGMTYKGDIDNVQAKVACQNGAGFYTELCVDCPSGSYSAGNGSCLLCAKGYFQDLPRKKTCKRCPKGTSTSGEGSYLSGHCVTNPVTFEDVYPDWTNGDQLRTKSTENSKFTQKYTK
;
A
#
# COMPACT_ATOMS: atom_id res chain seq x y z
N MET A 1 -64.18 57.61 18.08
CA MET A 1 -62.85 57.11 18.45
C MET A 1 -62.91 55.60 18.45
N VAL A 2 -62.34 54.94 17.44
CA VAL A 2 -62.29 53.47 17.34
C VAL A 2 -60.83 53.08 17.55
N GLY A 3 -60.54 52.45 18.68
CA GLY A 3 -59.18 52.01 19.04
C GLY A 3 -58.89 50.65 18.45
N TYR A 4 -57.91 50.56 17.54
CA TYR A 4 -57.37 49.29 17.08
C TYR A 4 -56.41 48.75 18.14
N LYS A 5 -56.80 47.65 18.81
CA LYS A 5 -55.89 46.83 19.59
C LYS A 5 -55.02 46.02 18.62
N SER A 6 -53.74 46.37 18.52
CA SER A 6 -52.72 45.56 17.88
C SER A 6 -52.44 44.31 18.71
N SER A 7 -53.05 43.18 18.38
CA SER A 7 -52.64 41.87 18.87
C SER A 7 -51.58 41.30 17.92
N SER A 8 -50.31 41.54 18.24
CA SER A 8 -49.19 40.80 17.67
C SER A 8 -49.25 39.35 18.15
N PRO A 9 -49.24 38.32 17.28
CA PRO A 9 -49.21 36.94 17.73
C PRO A 9 -47.80 36.59 18.25
N GLN A 10 -47.65 36.51 19.57
CA GLN A 10 -46.50 35.88 20.23
C GLN A 10 -46.59 34.36 20.06
N TYR A 11 -46.20 33.85 18.89
CA TYR A 11 -46.14 32.41 18.61
C TYR A 11 -44.70 31.90 18.39
N LEU A 12 -43.72 32.53 19.04
CA LEU A 12 -42.30 32.14 18.97
C LEU A 12 -41.62 32.26 20.34
N SER A 13 -42.18 31.58 21.34
CA SER A 13 -41.53 31.26 22.61
C SER A 13 -42.43 30.21 23.25
N THR A 14 -42.10 28.93 23.35
CA THR A 14 -40.86 28.28 23.74
C THR A 14 -41.07 26.80 23.39
N LEU A 15 -40.20 26.18 22.60
CA LEU A 15 -40.08 24.72 22.70
C LEU A 15 -39.65 24.44 24.15
N PRO A 16 -40.33 23.55 24.89
CA PRO A 16 -39.97 23.24 26.28
C PRO A 16 -38.49 22.85 26.33
N GLU A 17 -37.71 23.53 27.16
CA GLU A 17 -36.26 23.32 27.31
C GLU A 17 -35.92 21.84 27.60
N GLN A 18 -36.83 21.13 28.26
CA GLN A 18 -36.78 19.67 28.48
C GLN A 18 -36.94 18.83 27.21
N GLU A 19 -37.78 19.23 26.26
CA GLU A 19 -37.95 18.54 24.98
C GLU A 19 -36.73 18.75 24.08
N ALA A 20 -36.13 19.95 24.11
CA ALA A 20 -34.88 20.25 23.42
C ALA A 20 -33.67 19.49 24.02
N ALA A 21 -33.59 19.39 25.34
CA ALA A 21 -32.55 18.60 26.03
C ALA A 21 -32.69 17.10 25.70
N THR A 22 -33.91 16.57 25.73
CA THR A 22 -34.19 15.16 25.40
C THR A 22 -33.93 14.84 23.92
N ALA A 23 -34.20 15.79 23.02
CA ALA A 23 -33.87 15.65 21.61
C ALA A 23 -32.34 15.60 21.39
N THR A 24 -31.58 16.44 22.10
CA THR A 24 -30.11 16.47 22.05
C THR A 24 -29.51 15.13 22.51
N GLU A 25 -30.00 14.56 23.61
CA GLU A 25 -29.56 13.24 24.09
C GLU A 25 -29.88 12.11 23.10
N LYS A 26 -31.05 12.14 22.46
CA LYS A 26 -31.44 11.16 21.43
C LYS A 26 -30.59 11.28 20.17
N ILE A 27 -30.27 12.51 19.75
CA ILE A 27 -29.36 12.76 18.63
C ILE A 27 -27.97 12.20 18.94
N ALA A 28 -27.42 12.51 20.11
CA ALA A 28 -26.13 11.96 20.55
C ALA A 28 -26.13 10.43 20.61
N LEU A 29 -27.24 9.80 21.03
CA LEU A 29 -27.39 8.34 21.00
C LEU A 29 -27.37 7.79 19.57
N ILE A 30 -28.03 8.47 18.63
CA ILE A 30 -28.05 8.08 17.21
C ILE A 30 -26.64 8.22 16.61
N GLU A 31 -25.95 9.33 16.85
CA GLU A 31 -24.58 9.56 16.37
C GLU A 31 -23.62 8.48 16.87
N ASN A 32 -23.68 8.16 18.17
CA ASN A 32 -22.87 7.09 18.75
C ASN A 32 -23.15 5.71 18.14
N LYS A 33 -24.43 5.40 17.88
CA LYS A 33 -24.81 4.13 17.23
C LYS A 33 -24.35 4.08 15.77
N ILE A 34 -24.42 5.19 15.04
CA ILE A 34 -23.89 5.29 13.68
C ILE A 34 -22.38 5.07 13.68
N LEU A 35 -21.64 5.71 14.59
CA LEU A 35 -20.19 5.50 14.71
C LEU A 35 -19.83 4.06 15.05
N GLN A 36 -20.60 3.40 15.91
CA GLN A 36 -20.42 1.97 16.19
C GLN A 36 -20.64 1.12 14.93
N LEU A 37 -21.72 1.38 14.18
CA LEU A 37 -22.01 0.65 12.93
C LEU A 37 -20.92 0.88 11.86
N VAL A 38 -20.41 2.10 11.72
CA VAL A 38 -19.33 2.44 10.80
C VAL A 38 -18.04 1.72 11.20
N ASN A 39 -17.69 1.73 12.48
CA ASN A 39 -16.46 1.08 12.98
C ASN A 39 -16.56 -0.45 12.98
N ASP A 40 -17.76 -1.01 13.15
CA ASP A 40 -18.01 -2.45 13.08
C ASP A 40 -18.35 -2.93 11.66
N SER A 41 -18.40 -2.04 10.66
CA SER A 41 -18.68 -2.38 9.26
C SER A 41 -17.75 -3.47 8.70
N ASP A 42 -16.49 -3.45 9.15
CA ASP A 42 -15.44 -4.46 8.95
C ASP A 42 -15.87 -5.89 9.33
N LYS A 43 -16.80 -6.03 10.27
CA LYS A 43 -17.37 -7.29 10.77
C LYS A 43 -18.72 -7.61 10.13
N ILE A 44 -19.51 -6.58 9.82
CA ILE A 44 -20.85 -6.73 9.24
C ILE A 44 -20.76 -7.17 7.77
N PHE A 45 -19.81 -6.60 7.01
CA PHE A 45 -19.63 -6.86 5.58
C PHE A 45 -18.31 -7.59 5.30
N SER A 46 -18.07 -8.70 6.02
CA SER A 46 -16.94 -9.58 5.75
C SER A 46 -17.39 -10.81 4.95
N LEU A 47 -16.70 -11.09 3.85
CA LEU A 47 -16.91 -12.28 3.02
C LEU A 47 -15.61 -13.09 2.93
N THR A 48 -15.67 -14.39 3.19
CA THR A 48 -14.52 -15.28 3.03
C THR A 48 -14.69 -16.18 1.82
N ILE A 49 -13.81 -16.05 0.84
CA ILE A 49 -13.75 -16.91 -0.35
C ILE A 49 -12.38 -17.56 -0.41
N ASN A 50 -12.31 -18.90 -0.47
CA ASN A 50 -11.05 -19.65 -0.56
C ASN A 50 -10.02 -19.29 0.54
N GLY A 51 -10.49 -18.96 1.75
CA GLY A 51 -9.63 -18.55 2.87
C GLY A 51 -9.17 -17.09 2.84
N MET A 52 -9.56 -16.32 1.83
CA MET A 52 -9.32 -14.87 1.74
C MET A 52 -10.52 -14.11 2.29
N THR A 53 -10.29 -13.23 3.26
CA THR A 53 -11.33 -12.37 3.84
C THR A 53 -11.32 -11.01 3.16
N TYR A 54 -12.44 -10.71 2.51
CA TYR A 54 -12.78 -9.42 1.93
C TYR A 54 -13.64 -8.66 2.92
N LYS A 55 -13.30 -7.41 3.18
CA LYS A 55 -14.07 -6.50 4.02
C LYS A 55 -14.60 -5.35 3.18
N GLY A 56 -15.83 -4.92 3.42
CA GLY A 56 -16.36 -3.70 2.81
C GLY A 56 -15.67 -2.46 3.35
N ASP A 57 -15.14 -1.61 2.47
CA ASP A 57 -14.72 -0.25 2.80
C ASP A 57 -15.89 0.71 2.53
N ILE A 58 -16.46 1.30 3.59
CA ILE A 58 -17.65 2.16 3.49
C ILE A 58 -17.37 3.48 2.76
N ASP A 59 -16.11 3.92 2.74
CA ASP A 59 -15.71 5.18 2.12
C ASP A 59 -15.41 5.02 0.62
N ASN A 60 -15.03 3.81 0.18
CA ASN A 60 -14.61 3.55 -1.19
C ASN A 60 -15.52 2.58 -1.97
N VAL A 61 -16.52 1.94 -1.33
CA VAL A 61 -17.35 0.88 -1.95
C VAL A 61 -16.47 -0.19 -2.62
N GLN A 62 -15.29 -0.43 -2.05
CA GLN A 62 -14.32 -1.41 -2.53
C GLN A 62 -14.15 -2.49 -1.48
N ALA A 63 -13.83 -3.69 -1.95
CA ALA A 63 -13.46 -4.78 -1.06
C ALA A 63 -11.99 -4.61 -0.64
N LYS A 64 -11.75 -4.41 0.64
CA LYS A 64 -10.41 -4.41 1.22
C LYS A 64 -10.03 -5.85 1.59
N VAL A 65 -9.00 -6.39 0.95
CA VAL A 65 -8.42 -7.69 1.29
C VAL A 65 -7.11 -7.51 2.05
N ALA A 66 -6.92 -8.25 3.15
CA ALA A 66 -5.69 -8.25 3.92
C ALA A 66 -4.80 -9.43 3.51
N CYS A 67 -3.68 -9.16 2.84
CA CYS A 67 -2.75 -10.21 2.45
C CYS A 67 -1.93 -10.72 3.65
N GLN A 68 -1.79 -12.05 3.72
CA GLN A 68 -0.91 -12.67 4.69
C GLN A 68 0.56 -12.38 4.38
N ASN A 69 1.40 -12.51 5.40
CA ASN A 69 2.85 -12.37 5.26
C ASN A 69 3.41 -13.21 4.11
N GLY A 70 4.31 -12.63 3.33
CA GLY A 70 4.85 -13.25 2.12
C GLY A 70 3.97 -13.09 0.89
N ALA A 71 2.77 -12.49 0.99
CA ALA A 71 1.94 -12.13 -0.16
C ALA A 71 1.75 -10.61 -0.25
N GLY A 72 1.54 -10.12 -1.48
CA GLY A 72 1.21 -8.74 -1.79
C GLY A 72 -0.07 -8.66 -2.61
N PHE A 73 -0.64 -7.47 -2.69
CA PHE A 73 -1.84 -7.19 -3.45
C PHE A 73 -1.49 -7.00 -4.93
N TYR A 74 -2.16 -7.74 -5.80
CA TYR A 74 -2.05 -7.59 -7.24
C TYR A 74 -3.45 -7.67 -7.84
N THR A 75 -3.88 -6.57 -8.47
CA THR A 75 -5.26 -6.38 -8.97
C THR A 75 -6.30 -6.49 -7.86
N GLU A 76 -6.94 -7.64 -7.67
CA GLU A 76 -7.98 -7.88 -6.65
C GLU A 76 -7.65 -9.09 -5.75
N LEU A 77 -6.42 -9.61 -5.84
CA LEU A 77 -6.02 -10.86 -5.17
C LEU A 77 -4.70 -10.70 -4.43
N CYS A 78 -4.54 -11.53 -3.40
CA CYS A 78 -3.25 -11.70 -2.75
C CYS A 78 -2.44 -12.77 -3.48
N VAL A 79 -1.28 -12.36 -3.99
CA VAL A 79 -0.36 -13.22 -4.71
C VAL A 79 0.93 -13.35 -3.90
N ASP A 80 1.48 -14.56 -3.84
CA ASP A 80 2.75 -14.78 -3.18
C ASP A 80 3.84 -13.90 -3.80
N CYS A 81 4.61 -13.23 -2.95
CA CYS A 81 5.73 -12.44 -3.40
C CYS A 81 6.74 -13.35 -4.09
N PRO A 82 7.14 -13.03 -5.34
CA PRO A 82 8.05 -13.85 -6.10
C PRO A 82 9.45 -13.87 -5.45
N SER A 83 10.29 -14.80 -5.90
CA SER A 83 11.71 -14.78 -5.57
C SER A 83 12.32 -13.42 -5.95
N GLY A 84 13.29 -12.97 -5.16
CA GLY A 84 13.85 -11.63 -5.24
C GLY A 84 13.05 -10.58 -4.48
N SER A 85 11.92 -10.94 -3.87
CA SER A 85 11.10 -10.01 -3.09
C SER A 85 10.60 -10.62 -1.77
N TYR A 86 10.06 -9.78 -0.90
CA TYR A 86 9.46 -10.17 0.38
C TYR A 86 8.26 -9.28 0.74
N SER A 87 7.38 -9.77 1.61
CA SER A 87 6.30 -8.97 2.20
C SER A 87 6.28 -9.11 3.72
N ALA A 88 6.27 -7.97 4.40
CA ALA A 88 6.12 -7.87 5.85
C ALA A 88 4.64 -7.78 6.30
N GLY A 89 3.69 -8.05 5.39
CA GLY A 89 2.25 -8.00 5.69
C GLY A 89 1.59 -6.65 5.45
N ASN A 90 2.28 -5.71 4.79
CA ASN A 90 1.72 -4.42 4.35
C ASN A 90 0.96 -4.50 3.01
N GLY A 91 0.69 -5.70 2.51
CA GLY A 91 0.04 -5.90 1.21
C GLY A 91 0.90 -5.53 0.01
N SER A 92 2.22 -5.37 0.17
CA SER A 92 3.14 -5.07 -0.94
C SER A 92 4.34 -6.03 -0.94
N CYS A 93 4.80 -6.39 -2.13
CA CYS A 93 6.05 -7.14 -2.31
C CYS A 93 7.20 -6.17 -2.56
N LEU A 94 8.13 -6.12 -1.62
CA LEU A 94 9.32 -5.27 -1.69
C LEU A 94 10.48 -6.07 -2.26
N LEU A 95 11.24 -5.48 -3.17
CA LEU A 95 12.44 -6.11 -3.70
C LEU A 95 13.49 -6.28 -2.60
N CYS A 96 14.29 -7.34 -2.69
CA CYS A 96 15.46 -7.50 -1.85
C CYS A 96 16.46 -6.37 -2.14
N ALA A 97 16.85 -5.62 -1.11
CA ALA A 97 17.84 -4.56 -1.25
C ALA A 97 19.19 -5.10 -1.76
N LYS A 98 20.03 -4.19 -2.30
CA LYS A 98 21.40 -4.53 -2.71
C LYS A 98 22.16 -5.23 -1.57
N GLY A 99 22.86 -6.32 -1.90
CA GLY A 99 23.55 -7.17 -0.93
C GLY A 99 22.66 -8.23 -0.26
N TYR A 100 21.41 -8.35 -0.71
CA TYR A 100 20.45 -9.36 -0.26
C TYR A 100 19.80 -10.08 -1.45
N PHE A 101 19.37 -11.31 -1.21
CA PHE A 101 18.65 -12.11 -2.19
C PHE A 101 17.52 -12.94 -1.56
N GLN A 102 16.60 -13.42 -2.38
CA GLN A 102 15.59 -14.39 -1.93
C GLN A 102 15.27 -15.38 -3.05
N ASP A 103 15.60 -16.65 -2.86
CA ASP A 103 15.45 -17.72 -3.85
C ASP A 103 14.07 -18.38 -3.86
N LEU A 104 13.28 -18.16 -2.81
CA LEU A 104 11.97 -18.79 -2.66
C LEU A 104 10.86 -17.74 -2.65
N PRO A 105 9.69 -18.05 -3.22
CA PRO A 105 8.51 -17.20 -3.09
C PRO A 105 7.97 -17.24 -1.65
N ARG A 106 7.03 -16.32 -1.37
CA ARG A 106 6.27 -16.25 -0.11
C ARG A 106 7.15 -16.06 1.12
N LYS A 107 8.11 -15.15 1.04
CA LYS A 107 9.04 -14.86 2.13
C LYS A 107 8.79 -13.52 2.78
N LYS A 108 9.15 -13.45 4.06
CA LYS A 108 8.99 -12.26 4.90
C LYS A 108 10.25 -11.40 4.97
N THR A 109 11.37 -11.93 4.51
CA THR A 109 12.69 -11.30 4.59
C THR A 109 13.56 -11.79 3.43
N CYS A 110 14.60 -11.03 3.12
CA CYS A 110 15.65 -11.45 2.21
C CYS A 110 16.86 -12.01 2.97
N LYS A 111 17.55 -12.96 2.36
CA LYS A 111 18.81 -13.54 2.83
C LYS A 111 19.95 -12.57 2.52
N ARG A 112 20.86 -12.34 3.47
CA ARG A 112 22.05 -11.52 3.24
C ARG A 112 23.06 -12.28 2.38
N CYS A 113 23.75 -11.57 1.49
CA CYS A 113 24.91 -12.14 0.80
C CYS A 113 26.02 -12.53 1.80
N PRO A 114 26.81 -13.57 1.47
CA PRO A 114 28.01 -13.92 2.23
C PRO A 114 28.97 -12.74 2.40
N LYS A 115 29.79 -12.77 3.46
CA LYS A 115 30.79 -11.73 3.71
C LYS A 115 31.71 -11.54 2.49
N GLY A 116 31.98 -10.28 2.14
CA GLY A 116 32.82 -9.93 1.00
C GLY A 116 32.14 -10.04 -0.37
N THR A 117 30.83 -10.32 -0.41
CA THR A 117 30.05 -10.37 -1.64
C THR A 117 28.82 -9.47 -1.56
N SER A 118 28.30 -9.05 -2.70
CA SER A 118 27.08 -8.26 -2.80
C SER A 118 26.42 -8.48 -4.17
N THR A 119 25.16 -8.09 -4.30
CA THR A 119 24.42 -8.15 -5.57
C THR A 119 24.67 -6.89 -6.39
N SER A 120 24.52 -6.99 -7.71
CA SER A 120 24.62 -5.84 -8.62
C SER A 120 23.53 -4.80 -8.38
N GLY A 121 22.35 -5.24 -7.93
CA GLY A 121 21.23 -4.37 -7.62
C GLY A 121 20.20 -5.05 -6.71
N GLU A 122 19.04 -4.40 -6.61
CA GLU A 122 17.89 -4.93 -5.89
C GLU A 122 17.24 -6.12 -6.62
N GLY A 123 16.33 -6.81 -5.96
CA GLY A 123 15.51 -7.85 -6.60
C GLY A 123 16.25 -9.16 -6.87
N SER A 124 17.45 -9.35 -6.31
CA SER A 124 18.23 -10.56 -6.57
C SER A 124 17.55 -11.80 -6.01
N TYR A 125 17.40 -12.82 -6.84
CA TYR A 125 16.65 -14.04 -6.49
C TYR A 125 17.52 -15.30 -6.44
N LEU A 126 18.83 -15.17 -6.62
CA LEU A 126 19.77 -16.29 -6.56
C LEU A 126 20.96 -15.93 -5.68
N SER A 127 21.41 -16.91 -4.88
CA SER A 127 22.65 -16.77 -4.12
C SER A 127 23.86 -16.51 -5.05
N GLY A 128 23.83 -17.06 -6.27
CA GLY A 128 24.86 -16.83 -7.29
C GLY A 128 24.96 -15.37 -7.77
N HIS A 129 24.00 -14.50 -7.47
CA HIS A 129 24.11 -13.07 -7.77
C HIS A 129 24.96 -12.32 -6.73
N CYS A 130 25.33 -12.97 -5.62
CA CYS A 130 26.28 -12.43 -4.66
C CYS A 130 27.71 -12.62 -5.18
N VAL A 131 28.30 -11.56 -5.70
CA VAL A 131 29.66 -11.56 -6.30
C VAL A 131 30.58 -10.61 -5.54
N THR A 132 31.90 -10.82 -5.65
CA THR A 132 32.93 -9.98 -5.00
C THR A 132 33.09 -8.61 -5.66
N ASN A 133 32.80 -8.52 -6.95
CA ASN A 133 32.84 -7.27 -7.71
C ASN A 133 31.53 -7.07 -8.48
N PRO A 134 30.46 -6.63 -7.78
CA PRO A 134 29.16 -6.40 -8.41
C PRO A 134 29.24 -5.22 -9.37
N VAL A 135 28.87 -5.45 -10.62
CA VAL A 135 28.81 -4.41 -11.66
C VAL A 135 27.74 -3.40 -11.26
N THR A 136 28.13 -2.13 -11.14
CA THR A 136 27.23 -1.01 -10.86
C THR A 136 26.72 -0.38 -12.15
N PHE A 137 25.70 0.45 -12.04
CA PHE A 137 25.15 1.14 -13.21
C PHE A 137 26.22 2.03 -13.88
N GLU A 138 27.06 2.66 -13.06
CA GLU A 138 28.19 3.48 -13.46
C GLU A 138 29.26 2.69 -14.23
N ASP A 139 29.43 1.39 -13.94
CA ASP A 139 30.35 0.51 -14.68
C ASP A 139 29.81 0.12 -16.06
N VAL A 140 28.48 0.05 -16.22
CA VAL A 140 27.82 -0.30 -17.50
C VAL A 140 27.62 0.92 -18.39
N TYR A 141 27.38 2.09 -17.80
CA TYR A 141 27.14 3.34 -18.50
C TYR A 141 28.04 4.46 -17.98
N PRO A 142 29.36 4.36 -18.19
CA PRO A 142 30.31 5.36 -17.70
C PRO A 142 30.08 6.77 -18.29
N ASP A 143 29.36 6.86 -19.42
CA ASP A 143 29.17 8.09 -20.18
C ASP A 143 27.81 8.79 -19.98
N TRP A 144 26.91 8.26 -19.14
CA TRP A 144 25.62 8.93 -18.87
C TRP A 144 25.76 10.00 -17.78
N THR A 145 26.37 11.12 -18.13
CA THR A 145 26.20 12.36 -17.37
C THR A 145 24.83 12.95 -17.72
N ASN A 146 24.03 13.26 -16.70
CA ASN A 146 22.72 13.92 -16.84
C ASN A 146 22.75 15.05 -17.88
N GLY A 147 22.24 14.80 -19.09
CA GLY A 147 21.77 15.86 -19.98
C GLY A 147 22.45 16.09 -21.32
N ASP A 148 23.27 15.20 -21.90
CA ASP A 148 23.72 15.40 -23.30
C ASP A 148 23.32 14.26 -24.25
N GLN A 149 22.82 14.67 -25.41
CA GLN A 149 22.22 13.86 -26.46
C GLN A 149 23.13 12.71 -26.90
N LEU A 150 22.52 11.54 -27.14
CA LEU A 150 23.11 10.33 -27.73
C LEU A 150 24.07 10.68 -28.88
N ARG A 151 25.36 10.82 -28.57
CA ARG A 151 26.42 10.89 -29.58
C ARG A 151 27.05 9.53 -29.66
N THR A 152 26.63 8.76 -30.65
CA THR A 152 27.31 7.53 -31.08
C THR A 152 28.76 7.87 -31.41
N LYS A 153 29.68 7.54 -30.50
CA LYS A 153 31.09 7.36 -30.85
C LYS A 153 31.44 5.89 -30.60
N SER A 154 31.26 5.11 -31.65
CA SER A 154 32.00 3.88 -31.86
C SER A 154 33.49 4.20 -31.87
N THR A 155 34.24 3.75 -30.86
CA THR A 155 35.66 3.41 -31.00
C THR A 155 36.06 2.47 -29.88
N GLU A 156 36.11 1.18 -30.24
CA GLU A 156 37.10 0.15 -29.89
C GLU A 156 37.61 0.00 -28.43
N ASN A 157 37.43 -1.23 -27.93
CA ASN A 157 38.20 -1.92 -26.89
C ASN A 157 37.92 -1.61 -25.41
N SER A 158 36.95 -2.32 -24.85
CA SER A 158 37.23 -3.13 -23.65
C SER A 158 36.40 -4.40 -23.65
N LYS A 159 37.06 -5.52 -23.40
CA LYS A 159 36.57 -6.89 -23.51
C LYS A 159 35.35 -7.15 -22.62
N PHE A 160 34.18 -7.32 -23.23
CA PHE A 160 33.07 -8.06 -22.61
C PHE A 160 32.57 -9.14 -23.56
N THR A 161 33.42 -10.15 -23.80
CA THR A 161 32.95 -11.40 -24.40
C THR A 161 32.27 -12.23 -23.31
N GLN A 162 30.96 -12.07 -23.15
CA GLN A 162 30.15 -13.19 -22.67
C GLN A 162 29.71 -13.99 -23.90
N LYS A 163 30.39 -15.11 -24.11
CA LYS A 163 29.93 -16.18 -25.00
C LYS A 163 28.61 -16.70 -24.44
N TYR A 164 27.50 -16.36 -25.07
CA TYR A 164 26.26 -17.13 -24.95
C TYR A 164 26.25 -18.14 -26.10
N THR A 165 26.63 -19.38 -25.80
CA THR A 165 26.42 -20.53 -26.68
C THR A 165 24.98 -21.02 -26.55
N LYS A 166 24.27 -21.05 -27.68
CA LYS A 166 23.54 -22.24 -28.11
C LYS A 166 23.81 -22.46 -29.60
#